data_AF-A0A928ZVA3-F1
#
_entry.id   AF-A0A928ZVA3-F1
#
_cell.length_a   1.000
_cell.length_b   1.000
_cell.length_c   1.000
_cell.angle_alpha   90.00
_cell.angle_beta   90.00
_cell.angle_gamma   90.00
#
_symmetry.space_group_name_H-M   'P 1'
#
loop_
_entity.id
_entity.type
_entity.pdbx_description
1 polymer ?
#
loop_
_entity_poly.entity_id
_entity_poly.type
_entity_poly.pdbx_seq_one_letter_code
_entity_poly.pdbx_strand_id
1 'polypeptide(L)'
;MKTSFFHSRNQQLDLIRQYLEDLRSEAVRSQPPHQIILAGDLNTTMWSPYYQRLVRKTNLKNARSGFGILPTWPTPGTYATIPRALTPLLSIPIDHCLLSHGLDVTDIHVGTDTGSDHRPLVVDIRVP
;
A
#
# COMPACT_ATOMS: atom_id res chain seq x y z
N MET A 1 -10.67 13.64 -23.62
CA MET A 1 -9.96 12.33 -23.56
C MET A 1 -10.08 11.80 -22.14
N LYS A 2 -10.66 10.61 -21.93
CA LYS A 2 -10.55 9.93 -20.63
C LYS A 2 -9.08 9.60 -20.42
N THR A 3 -8.45 10.15 -19.39
CA THR A 3 -7.10 9.74 -18.99
C THR A 3 -7.15 8.23 -18.77
N SER A 4 -6.27 7.45 -19.41
CA SER A 4 -6.19 6.01 -19.18
C SER A 4 -6.03 5.74 -17.67
N PHE A 5 -6.67 4.68 -17.14
CA PHE A 5 -6.63 4.34 -15.72
C PHE A 5 -5.20 4.34 -15.15
N PHE A 6 -4.22 3.89 -15.94
CA PHE A 6 -2.80 3.94 -15.58
C PHE A 6 -2.31 5.36 -15.24
N HIS A 7 -2.65 6.33 -16.09
CA HIS A 7 -2.25 7.73 -15.93
C HIS A 7 -3.01 8.38 -14.77
N SER A 8 -4.31 8.12 -14.65
CA SER A 8 -5.12 8.63 -13.55
C SER A 8 -4.61 8.14 -12.20
N ARG A 9 -4.34 6.83 -12.05
CA ARG A 9 -3.75 6.25 -10.83
C ARG A 9 -2.36 6.83 -10.54
N ASN A 10 -1.52 7.04 -11.56
CA ASN A 10 -0.20 7.65 -11.34
C ASN A 10 -0.29 9.11 -10.89
N GLN A 11 -1.24 9.86 -11.45
CA GLN A 11 -1.53 11.22 -11.00
C GLN A 11 -2.02 11.23 -9.55
N GLN A 12 -2.85 10.27 -9.15
CA GLN A 12 -3.28 10.13 -7.75
C GLN A 12 -2.09 9.84 -6.82
N LEU A 13 -1.16 8.94 -7.18
CA LEU A 13 0.04 8.69 -6.37
C LEU A 13 0.91 9.95 -6.23
N ASP A 14 1.05 10.75 -7.30
CA ASP A 14 1.81 11.99 -7.26
C ASP A 14 1.12 13.08 -6.42
N LEU A 15 -0.21 13.12 -6.40
CA LEU A 15 -1.01 14.01 -5.54
C LEU A 15 -0.93 13.60 -4.07
N ILE A 16 -1.04 12.30 -3.76
CA ILE A 16 -0.84 11.77 -2.41
C ILE A 16 0.55 12.14 -1.91
N ARG A 17 1.59 11.94 -2.73
CA ARG A 17 2.95 12.35 -2.39
C ARG A 17 3.03 13.84 -2.02
N GLN A 18 2.46 14.72 -2.85
CA GLN A 18 2.48 16.17 -2.60
C GLN A 18 1.78 16.52 -1.29
N TYR A 19 0.58 15.95 -1.07
CA TYR A 19 -0.18 16.17 0.16
C TYR A 19 0.61 15.74 1.41
N LEU A 20 1.32 14.61 1.35
CA LEU A 20 2.14 14.14 2.46
C LEU A 20 3.39 15.01 2.70
N GLU A 21 3.99 15.57 1.65
CA GLU A 21 5.10 16.52 1.76
C GLU A 21 4.64 17.83 2.42
N ASP A 22 3.44 18.31 2.08
CA ASP A 22 2.83 19.50 2.66
C ASP A 22 2.52 19.29 4.16
N LEU A 23 1.85 18.17 4.50
CA LEU A 23 1.58 17.79 5.89
C LEU A 23 2.85 17.69 6.73
N ARG A 24 3.93 17.13 6.17
CA ARG A 24 5.21 17.04 6.87
C ARG A 24 5.84 18.42 7.08
N SER A 25 5.75 19.30 6.09
CA SER A 25 6.28 20.65 6.16
C SER A 25 5.56 21.49 7.23
N GLU A 26 4.27 21.26 7.44
CA GLU A 26 3.51 21.82 8.56
C GLU A 26 3.93 21.21 9.91
N ALA A 27 4.08 19.89 9.96
CA ALA A 27 4.42 19.14 11.16
C ALA A 27 5.86 19.36 11.68
N VAL A 28 6.80 19.80 10.84
CA VAL A 28 8.15 20.17 11.30
C VAL A 28 8.10 21.31 12.35
N ARG A 29 7.01 22.06 12.39
CA ARG A 29 6.78 23.11 13.39
C ARG A 29 6.14 22.61 14.69
N SER A 30 5.69 21.35 14.77
CA SER A 30 5.08 20.75 15.96
C SER A 30 6.03 19.80 16.69
N GLN A 31 5.95 19.78 18.02
CA GLN A 31 6.64 18.80 18.87
C GLN A 31 5.61 18.03 19.71
N PRO A 32 5.59 16.67 19.63
CA PRO A 32 6.39 15.81 18.77
C PRO A 32 5.97 15.86 17.28
N PRO A 33 6.87 15.48 16.35
CA PRO A 33 6.55 15.46 14.92
C PRO A 33 5.45 14.46 14.60
N HIS A 34 4.60 14.78 13.61
CA HIS A 34 3.49 13.92 13.21
C HIS A 34 4.00 12.57 12.67
N GLN A 35 3.39 11.48 13.15
CA GLN A 35 3.60 10.15 12.59
C GLN A 35 2.51 9.87 11.55
N ILE A 36 2.95 9.47 10.36
CA ILE A 36 2.10 9.27 9.18
C ILE A 36 1.99 7.78 8.89
N ILE A 37 0.75 7.33 8.65
CA ILE A 37 0.41 6.05 8.05
C ILE A 37 -0.41 6.34 6.79
N LEU A 38 -0.01 5.76 5.66
CA LEU A 38 -0.74 5.74 4.40
C LEU A 38 -1.09 4.28 4.10
N ALA A 39 -2.38 3.94 4.05
CA ALA A 39 -2.83 2.59 3.79
C ALA A 39 -4.00 2.54 2.81
N GLY A 40 -4.05 1.49 1.99
CA GLY A 40 -5.15 1.22 1.06
C GLY A 40 -4.72 0.45 -0.20
N ASP A 41 -5.70 0.17 -1.06
CA ASP A 41 -5.43 -0.31 -2.42
C ASP A 41 -4.85 0.83 -3.27
N LEU A 42 -3.57 0.73 -3.60
CA LEU A 42 -2.90 1.71 -4.47
C LEU A 42 -2.91 1.28 -5.95
N ASN A 43 -3.49 0.10 -6.23
CA ASN A 43 -3.62 -0.50 -7.56
C ASN A 43 -2.28 -0.54 -8.31
N THR A 44 -1.20 -0.81 -7.57
CA THR A 44 0.17 -0.90 -8.07
C THR A 44 0.97 -1.83 -7.19
N THR A 45 1.94 -2.57 -7.74
CA THR A 45 2.84 -3.41 -6.95
C THR A 45 4.05 -2.62 -6.46
N MET A 46 4.77 -3.17 -5.47
CA MET A 46 5.98 -2.55 -4.89
C MET A 46 7.17 -2.43 -5.86
N TRP A 47 7.10 -3.13 -7.00
CA TRP A 47 8.12 -3.09 -8.05
C TRP A 47 7.88 -1.99 -9.09
N SER A 48 6.70 -1.36 -9.06
CA SER A 48 6.40 -0.24 -9.94
C SER A 48 7.30 0.97 -9.66
N PRO A 49 7.87 1.62 -10.69
CA PRO A 49 8.68 2.83 -10.50
C PRO A 49 7.90 3.98 -9.85
N TYR A 50 6.57 4.02 -10.03
CA TYR A 50 5.70 5.03 -9.41
C TYR A 50 5.53 4.80 -7.92
N TYR A 51 5.38 3.54 -7.49
CA TYR A 51 5.38 3.17 -6.07
C TYR A 51 6.73 3.50 -5.43
N GLN A 52 7.83 3.10 -6.06
CA GLN A 52 9.18 3.39 -5.55
C GLN A 52 9.43 4.90 -5.44
N ARG A 53 8.92 5.69 -6.38
CA ARG A 53 8.97 7.16 -6.32
C ARG A 53 8.15 7.70 -5.15
N LEU A 54 6.93 7.22 -4.92
CA LEU A 54 6.09 7.60 -3.79
C LEU A 54 6.84 7.36 -2.47
N VAL A 55 7.26 6.11 -2.22
CA VAL A 55 7.99 5.70 -0.99
C VAL A 55 9.24 6.55 -0.78
N ARG A 56 10.08 6.71 -1.82
CA ARG A 56 11.32 7.48 -1.74
C ARG A 56 11.09 8.96 -1.47
N LYS A 57 10.06 9.57 -2.07
CA LYS A 57 9.81 11.01 -1.95
C LYS A 57 9.09 11.39 -0.66
N THR A 58 8.17 10.55 -0.18
CA THR A 58 7.50 10.77 1.11
C THR A 58 8.34 10.33 2.30
N ASN A 59 9.40 9.53 2.06
CA ASN A 59 10.26 8.95 3.10
C ASN A 59 9.43 8.16 4.14
N LEU A 60 8.45 7.43 3.64
CA LEU A 60 7.74 6.40 4.39
C LEU A 60 8.40 5.04 4.10
N LYS A 61 8.35 4.11 5.05
CA LYS A 61 8.81 2.74 4.88
C LYS A 61 7.64 1.81 4.53
N ASN A 62 7.90 0.82 3.70
CA ASN A 62 6.94 -0.23 3.37
C ASN A 62 6.77 -1.18 4.57
N ALA A 63 5.56 -1.29 5.12
CA ALA A 63 5.27 -2.15 6.27
C ALA A 63 5.64 -3.62 6.05
N ARG A 64 5.52 -4.08 4.80
CA ARG A 64 5.79 -5.45 4.37
C ARG A 64 7.29 -5.81 4.36
N SER A 65 8.19 -4.84 4.48
CA SER A 65 9.64 -5.09 4.40
C SER A 65 10.08 -6.09 5.47
N GLY A 66 10.54 -7.27 5.05
CA GLY A 66 10.95 -8.37 5.94
C GLY A 66 9.89 -9.47 6.15
N PHE A 67 8.66 -9.30 5.66
CA PHE A 67 7.53 -10.22 5.88
C PHE A 67 7.05 -10.94 4.62
N GLY A 68 7.78 -10.83 3.51
CA GLY A 68 7.47 -11.51 2.24
C GLY A 68 6.62 -10.66 1.28
N ILE A 69 5.97 -11.31 0.31
CA ILE A 69 5.24 -10.62 -0.78
C ILE A 69 3.82 -10.23 -0.35
N LEU A 70 3.14 -11.05 0.47
CA LEU A 70 1.79 -10.82 0.98
C LEU A 70 0.80 -10.32 -0.10
N PRO A 71 0.54 -11.12 -1.15
CA PRO A 71 -0.39 -10.74 -2.21
C PRO A 71 -1.84 -10.74 -1.71
N THR A 72 -2.60 -9.74 -2.15
CA THR A 72 -3.95 -9.47 -1.65
C THR A 72 -5.02 -9.62 -2.73
N TRP A 73 -4.64 -9.57 -4.01
CA TRP A 73 -5.60 -9.63 -5.13
C TRP A 73 -5.03 -10.42 -6.31
N PRO A 74 -5.83 -11.19 -7.08
CA PRO A 74 -7.25 -11.44 -6.85
C PRO A 74 -7.49 -12.58 -5.84
N THR A 75 -8.71 -12.68 -5.31
CA THR A 75 -9.21 -13.85 -4.58
C THR A 75 -9.88 -14.87 -5.51
N PRO A 76 -10.09 -16.12 -5.06
CA PRO A 76 -10.78 -17.11 -5.88
C PRO A 76 -12.22 -16.68 -6.19
N GLY A 77 -12.53 -16.53 -7.48
CA GLY A 77 -13.85 -16.09 -7.94
C GLY A 77 -13.89 -14.64 -8.45
N THR A 78 -12.82 -13.85 -8.29
CA THR A 78 -12.71 -12.53 -8.94
C THR A 78 -12.90 -12.62 -10.46
N TYR A 79 -12.38 -13.69 -11.07
CA TYR A 79 -12.50 -13.94 -12.50
C TYR A 79 -13.17 -15.30 -12.74
N ALA A 80 -14.33 -15.30 -13.41
CA ALA A 80 -15.05 -16.53 -13.74
C ALA A 80 -14.24 -17.47 -14.66
N THR A 81 -13.29 -16.92 -15.42
CA THR A 81 -12.46 -17.66 -16.39
C THR A 81 -11.19 -18.25 -15.78
N ILE A 82 -10.83 -17.89 -14.54
CA ILE A 82 -9.62 -18.38 -13.88
C ILE A 82 -10.01 -19.50 -12.90
N PRO A 83 -9.47 -20.72 -13.04
CA PRO A 83 -9.67 -21.78 -12.06
C PRO A 83 -9.25 -21.33 -10.66
N ARG A 84 -10.10 -21.57 -9.65
CA ARG A 84 -9.85 -21.16 -8.25
C ARG A 84 -8.50 -21.64 -7.70
N ALA A 85 -8.04 -22.81 -8.15
CA ALA A 85 -6.75 -23.38 -7.76
C ALA A 85 -5.53 -22.60 -8.30
N LEU A 86 -5.69 -21.84 -9.39
CA LEU A 86 -4.61 -21.04 -9.98
C LEU A 86 -4.57 -19.62 -9.42
N THR A 87 -5.64 -19.14 -8.77
CA THR A 87 -5.70 -17.78 -8.23
C THR A 87 -4.48 -17.43 -7.35
N PRO A 88 -4.03 -18.27 -6.39
CA PRO A 88 -2.89 -17.92 -5.54
C PRO A 88 -1.58 -17.68 -6.30
N LEU A 89 -1.40 -18.33 -7.47
CA LEU A 89 -0.21 -18.15 -8.31
C LEU A 89 -0.23 -16.84 -9.11
N LEU A 90 -1.42 -16.26 -9.28
CA LEU A 90 -1.65 -15.03 -10.05
C LEU A 90 -1.85 -13.81 -9.14
N SER A 91 -1.93 -14.01 -7.81
CA SER A 91 -2.14 -12.94 -6.86
C SER A 91 -0.92 -12.03 -6.72
N ILE A 92 -1.18 -10.73 -6.64
CA ILE A 92 -0.22 -9.64 -6.56
C ILE A 92 -0.51 -8.72 -5.35
N PRO A 93 0.52 -8.04 -4.82
CA PRO A 93 0.37 -7.17 -3.65
C PRO A 93 0.06 -5.72 -4.06
N ILE A 94 -1.22 -5.41 -4.25
CA ILE A 94 -1.67 -4.05 -4.64
C ILE A 94 -2.24 -3.22 -3.48
N ASP A 95 -2.55 -3.87 -2.36
CA ASP A 95 -2.84 -3.22 -1.10
C ASP A 95 -1.55 -2.96 -0.32
N HIS A 96 -1.39 -1.75 0.21
CA HIS A 96 -0.18 -1.31 0.89
C HIS A 96 -0.47 -0.64 2.22
N CYS A 97 0.51 -0.72 3.11
CA CYS A 97 0.64 0.13 4.28
C CYS A 97 2.05 0.71 4.28
N LEU A 98 2.15 2.04 4.26
CA LEU A 98 3.39 2.82 4.31
C LEU A 98 3.37 3.63 5.60
N LEU A 99 4.46 3.64 6.35
CA LEU A 99 4.51 4.28 7.65
C LEU A 99 5.78 5.12 7.86
N SER A 100 5.70 6.08 8.77
CA SER A 100 6.85 6.85 9.21
C SER A 100 7.90 5.96 9.90
N HIS A 101 9.17 6.35 9.85
CA HIS A 101 10.26 5.54 10.40
C HIS A 101 10.18 5.33 11.92
N GLY A 102 9.56 6.26 12.65
CA GLY A 102 9.37 6.17 14.11
C GLY A 102 8.20 5.28 14.55
N LEU A 103 7.51 4.62 13.62
CA LEU A 103 6.52 3.58 13.89
C LEU A 103 7.15 2.22 13.62
N ASP A 104 6.92 1.23 14.47
CA ASP A 104 7.45 -0.13 14.26
C ASP A 104 6.36 -1.10 13.83
N VAL A 105 6.65 -1.89 12.80
CA VAL A 105 5.77 -3.00 12.39
C VAL A 105 6.16 -4.22 13.20
N THR A 106 5.25 -4.69 14.06
CA THR A 106 5.47 -5.87 14.88
C THR A 106 5.02 -7.14 14.20
N ASP A 107 3.96 -7.05 13.39
CA ASP A 107 3.48 -8.13 12.54
C ASP A 107 2.76 -7.57 11.30
N ILE A 108 2.76 -8.35 10.22
CA ILE A 108 1.93 -8.06 9.05
C ILE A 108 1.63 -9.36 8.31
N HIS A 109 0.35 -9.57 8.01
CA HIS A 109 -0.12 -10.77 7.33
C HIS A 109 -1.33 -10.49 6.44
N VAL A 110 -1.58 -11.40 5.50
CA VAL A 110 -2.81 -11.42 4.71
C VAL A 110 -3.88 -12.16 5.52
N GLY A 111 -4.99 -11.50 5.79
CA GLY A 111 -6.09 -12.10 6.55
C GLY A 111 -6.89 -13.12 5.76
N THR A 112 -7.94 -13.64 6.40
CA THR A 112 -8.84 -14.63 5.81
C THR A 112 -9.65 -14.06 4.65
N ASP A 113 -10.17 -14.93 3.81
CA ASP A 113 -11.11 -14.56 2.76
C ASP A 113 -12.40 -14.00 3.39
N THR A 114 -12.77 -12.78 3.01
CA THR A 114 -13.96 -12.08 3.50
C THR A 114 -15.09 -12.03 2.46
N GLY A 115 -14.91 -12.68 1.31
CA GLY A 115 -15.83 -12.60 0.17
C GLY A 115 -15.59 -11.38 -0.75
N SER A 116 -14.59 -10.55 -0.46
CA SER A 116 -14.09 -9.51 -1.38
C SER A 116 -13.19 -10.11 -2.45
N ASP A 117 -13.04 -9.42 -3.58
CA ASP A 117 -12.02 -9.71 -4.60
C ASP A 117 -10.59 -9.42 -4.10
N HIS A 118 -10.44 -8.74 -2.97
CA HIS A 118 -9.20 -8.54 -2.22
C HIS A 118 -9.24 -9.29 -0.88
N ARG A 119 -8.08 -9.77 -0.43
CA ARG A 119 -7.85 -10.18 0.96
C ARG A 119 -7.39 -8.99 1.80
N PRO A 120 -7.82 -8.87 3.06
CA PRO A 120 -7.35 -7.82 3.95
C PRO A 120 -5.86 -7.96 4.23
N LEU A 121 -5.15 -6.83 4.27
CA LEU A 121 -3.79 -6.74 4.80
C LEU A 121 -3.86 -6.22 6.24
N VAL A 122 -3.51 -7.07 7.20
CA VAL A 122 -3.54 -6.76 8.63
C VAL A 122 -2.14 -6.36 9.06
N VAL A 123 -1.99 -5.20 9.71
CA VAL A 123 -0.69 -4.64 10.12
C VAL A 123 -0.75 -4.25 11.58
N ASP A 124 0.08 -4.87 12.40
CA ASP A 124 0.25 -4.52 13.81
C ASP A 124 1.39 -3.53 13.95
N ILE A 125 1.08 -2.38 14.57
CA ILE A 125 1.98 -1.24 14.67
C ILE A 125 2.19 -0.88 16.13
N ARG A 126 3.45 -0.78 16.56
CA ARG A 126 3.83 -0.21 17.85
C ARG A 126 4.07 1.29 17.69
N VAL A 127 3.38 2.07 18.52
CA VAL A 127 3.55 3.52 18.64
C VAL A 127 4.50 3.79 19.83
N PRO A 128 5.47 4.72 19.70
CA PRO A 128 6.40 5.09 20.77
C PRO A 128 5.72 5.81 21.95
#